data_AF-A0A1Z5JYA3-F1
#
_entry.id   AF-A0A1Z5JYA3-F1
#
_cell.length_a   1.000
_cell.length_b   1.000
_cell.length_c   1.000
_cell.angle_alpha   90.00
_cell.angle_beta   90.00
_cell.angle_gamma   90.00
#
_symmetry.space_group_name_H-M   'P 1'
#
loop_
_entity.id
_entity.type
_entity.pdbx_description
1 polymer ?
#
loop_
_entity_poly.entity_id
_entity_poly.type
_entity_poly.pdbx_seq_one_letter_code
_entity_poly.pdbx_strand_id
1 'polypeptide(L)'
;MSAAAARRRKQLAAKQGKQDVVGTQLSKILESSNEMDEATAYEAMQLAQSQVRKKVQANEAADACELCYSTSLALLQKGRVSVASQLLTLLAEVLRETNTEETEEWITRSVTLHEAHMKAMEGTSAAMPSQEITRLQRLERDWLLRMLQWSADLGTVKFGNNRLQEIIGEHCWKLASIEAKDADFDEEAVSELQCDAVQHMALAEKPLRIIEWLKDLPAPTDEEMKTGHTCPPALRDGLLTRALLLLAAVENLRDANALLRAFLAQVETRDVKELATSYTSKEDGKAPSHPMFGCMLMRVLEKDARTGPLFSWLMRSFKRELDLLYKPQALHGFCSKIGKIYFNIQPPPNMLSMVENMMGMMGGGGMGGLGGPGGINPAMMQALAAQMKQGGM
;
A
#
# COMPACT_ATOMS: atom_id res chain seq x y z
N MET A 1 2.26 -60.41 -3.75
CA MET A 1 1.77 -59.08 -4.21
C MET A 1 0.30 -59.22 -4.61
N SER A 2 -0.59 -58.37 -4.08
CA SER A 2 -2.02 -58.36 -4.44
C SER A 2 -2.22 -57.90 -5.90
N ALA A 3 -3.21 -58.47 -6.60
CA ALA A 3 -3.59 -58.06 -7.96
C ALA A 3 -3.94 -56.57 -8.05
N ALA A 4 -4.43 -55.96 -6.97
CA ALA A 4 -4.69 -54.52 -6.89
C ALA A 4 -3.40 -53.70 -6.91
N ALA A 5 -2.35 -54.14 -6.23
CA ALA A 5 -1.04 -53.48 -6.22
C ALA A 5 -0.35 -53.55 -7.60
N ALA A 6 -0.52 -54.67 -8.31
CA ALA A 6 -0.01 -54.83 -9.68
C ALA A 6 -0.74 -53.93 -10.69
N ARG A 7 -2.07 -53.78 -10.58
CA ARG A 7 -2.84 -52.84 -11.42
C ARG A 7 -2.47 -51.38 -11.14
N ARG A 8 -2.29 -51.01 -9.87
CA ARG A 8 -1.86 -49.64 -9.49
C ARG A 8 -0.46 -49.32 -10.01
N ARG A 9 0.50 -50.26 -9.90
CA ARG A 9 1.84 -50.11 -10.50
C ARG A 9 1.80 -50.03 -12.03
N LYS A 10 0.97 -50.83 -12.70
CA LYS A 10 0.82 -50.77 -14.17
C LYS A 10 0.17 -49.46 -14.64
N GLN A 11 -0.79 -48.92 -13.88
CA GLN A 11 -1.40 -47.61 -14.15
C GLN A 11 -0.43 -46.45 -13.88
N LEU A 12 0.40 -46.53 -12.84
CA LEU A 12 1.43 -45.54 -12.55
C LEU A 12 2.57 -45.57 -13.59
N ALA A 13 3.02 -46.75 -14.01
CA ALA A 13 4.00 -46.92 -15.07
C ALA A 13 3.48 -46.47 -16.45
N ALA A 14 2.20 -46.72 -16.77
CA ALA A 14 1.57 -46.20 -17.99
C ALA A 14 1.36 -44.67 -17.97
N LYS A 15 1.30 -44.05 -16.79
CA LYS A 15 1.27 -42.58 -16.63
C LYS A 15 2.65 -41.95 -16.82
N GLN A 16 3.73 -42.64 -16.45
CA GLN A 16 5.11 -42.14 -16.62
C GLN A 16 5.55 -42.01 -18.09
N GLY A 17 4.85 -42.65 -19.04
CA GLY A 17 5.15 -42.57 -20.47
C GLY A 17 4.27 -41.61 -21.28
N LYS A 18 3.33 -40.88 -20.66
CA LYS A 18 2.51 -39.90 -21.40
C LYS A 18 3.30 -38.61 -21.59
N GLN A 19 3.84 -38.45 -22.79
CA GLN A 19 4.39 -37.20 -23.31
C GLN A 19 3.46 -36.02 -22.94
N ASP A 20 4.03 -34.94 -22.40
CA ASP A 20 3.27 -33.76 -22.00
C ASP A 20 2.80 -32.97 -23.24
N VAL A 21 1.74 -33.47 -23.88
CA VAL A 21 1.19 -32.92 -25.12
C VAL A 21 0.81 -31.45 -24.95
N VAL A 22 0.22 -31.10 -23.81
CA VAL A 22 -0.22 -29.73 -23.51
C VAL A 22 0.97 -28.80 -23.30
N GLY A 23 2.02 -29.22 -22.58
CA GLY A 23 3.26 -28.43 -22.45
C GLY A 23 3.98 -28.25 -23.79
N THR A 24 3.96 -29.27 -24.65
CA THR A 24 4.53 -29.20 -26.00
C THR A 24 3.74 -28.22 -26.88
N GLN A 25 2.40 -28.25 -26.81
CA GLN A 25 1.53 -27.31 -27.54
C GLN A 25 1.74 -25.87 -27.07
N LEU A 26 1.81 -25.64 -25.75
CA LEU A 26 2.10 -24.33 -25.19
C LEU A 26 3.45 -23.80 -25.68
N SER A 27 4.51 -24.60 -25.60
CA SER A 27 5.84 -24.21 -26.06
C SER A 27 5.83 -23.83 -27.54
N LYS A 28 5.16 -24.62 -28.38
CA LYS A 28 5.00 -24.33 -29.81
C LYS A 28 4.25 -23.02 -30.06
N ILE A 29 3.22 -22.71 -29.27
CA ILE A 29 2.49 -21.43 -29.39
C ILE A 29 3.39 -20.25 -28.98
N LEU A 30 4.14 -20.38 -27.88
CA LEU A 30 5.04 -19.33 -27.42
C LEU A 30 6.22 -19.09 -28.38
N GLU A 31 6.73 -20.15 -29.01
CA GLU A 31 7.80 -20.10 -30.02
C GLU A 31 7.33 -19.68 -31.42
N SER A 32 6.02 -19.70 -31.68
CA SER A 32 5.46 -19.19 -32.95
C SER A 32 5.77 -17.70 -33.13
N SER A 33 5.56 -17.15 -34.34
CA SER A 33 5.99 -15.79 -34.75
C SER A 33 5.78 -14.68 -33.70
N ASN A 34 6.53 -13.58 -33.86
CA ASN A 34 6.39 -12.39 -33.02
C ASN A 34 4.96 -11.80 -33.05
N GLU A 35 4.24 -11.99 -34.15
CA GLU A 35 2.83 -11.65 -34.25
C GLU A 35 1.97 -12.81 -33.73
N MET A 36 1.13 -12.55 -32.72
CA MET A 36 0.42 -13.60 -31.99
C MET A 36 -1.12 -13.57 -32.07
N ASP A 37 -1.85 -12.70 -32.75
CA ASP A 37 -3.33 -12.52 -32.54
C ASP A 37 -3.87 -12.64 -31.07
N GLU A 38 -5.17 -12.42 -30.86
CA GLU A 38 -5.76 -12.44 -29.50
C GLU A 38 -6.23 -13.84 -29.09
N ALA A 39 -6.76 -14.61 -30.04
CA ALA A 39 -7.29 -15.95 -29.81
C ALA A 39 -6.17 -16.93 -29.39
N THR A 40 -5.04 -16.87 -30.09
CA THR A 40 -3.86 -17.68 -29.82
C THR A 40 -3.21 -17.30 -28.49
N ALA A 41 -3.18 -16.00 -28.15
CA ALA A 41 -2.70 -15.55 -26.85
C ALA A 41 -3.59 -16.10 -25.71
N TYR A 42 -4.92 -16.04 -25.87
CA TYR A 42 -5.85 -16.60 -24.90
C TYR A 42 -5.71 -18.12 -24.76
N GLU A 43 -5.54 -18.85 -25.87
CA GLU A 43 -5.26 -20.29 -25.83
C GLU A 43 -3.98 -20.60 -25.05
N ALA A 44 -2.89 -19.87 -25.32
CA ALA A 44 -1.63 -20.02 -24.59
C ALA A 44 -1.81 -19.82 -23.09
N MET A 45 -2.56 -18.79 -22.70
CA MET A 45 -2.89 -18.52 -21.30
C MET A 45 -3.64 -19.67 -20.65
N GLN A 46 -4.69 -20.19 -21.30
CA GLN A 46 -5.50 -21.28 -20.75
C GLN A 46 -4.67 -22.57 -20.57
N LEU A 47 -3.83 -22.90 -21.54
CA LEU A 47 -2.92 -24.06 -21.46
C LEU A 47 -1.91 -23.88 -20.31
N ALA A 48 -1.36 -22.67 -20.15
CA ALA A 48 -0.44 -22.35 -19.08
C ALA A 48 -1.10 -22.44 -17.70
N GLN A 49 -2.28 -21.85 -17.50
CA GLN A 49 -3.03 -21.94 -16.24
C GLN A 49 -3.29 -23.40 -15.84
N SER A 50 -3.73 -24.22 -16.80
CA SER A 50 -3.99 -25.65 -16.57
C SER A 50 -2.71 -26.40 -16.13
N GLN A 51 -1.59 -26.16 -16.80
CA GLN A 51 -0.31 -26.79 -16.47
C GLN A 51 0.27 -26.32 -15.14
N VAL A 52 0.21 -25.01 -14.86
CA VAL A 52 0.64 -24.44 -13.58
C VAL A 52 -0.14 -25.10 -12.44
N ARG A 53 -1.47 -25.18 -12.53
CA ARG A 53 -2.30 -25.83 -11.49
C ARG A 53 -2.00 -27.32 -11.35
N LYS A 54 -1.77 -28.03 -12.45
CA LYS A 54 -1.33 -29.44 -12.42
C LYS A 54 0.01 -29.60 -11.70
N LYS A 55 0.98 -28.71 -11.92
CA LYS A 55 2.28 -28.72 -11.26
C LYS A 55 2.18 -28.39 -9.76
N VAL A 56 1.35 -27.42 -9.38
CA VAL A 56 1.04 -27.12 -7.97
C VAL A 56 0.43 -28.36 -7.29
N GLN A 57 -0.56 -29.02 -7.90
CA GLN A 57 -1.16 -30.25 -7.37
C GLN A 57 -0.18 -31.43 -7.27
N ALA A 58 0.83 -31.46 -8.14
CA ALA A 58 1.91 -32.44 -8.10
C ALA A 58 3.01 -32.10 -7.08
N ASN A 59 2.87 -30.99 -6.35
CA ASN A 59 3.88 -30.45 -5.43
C ASN A 59 5.21 -30.09 -6.14
N GLU A 60 5.14 -29.72 -7.42
CA GLU A 60 6.26 -29.25 -8.25
C GLU A 60 6.30 -27.71 -8.22
N ALA A 61 6.50 -27.13 -7.04
CA ALA A 61 6.41 -25.68 -6.80
C ALA A 61 7.31 -24.84 -7.72
N ALA A 62 8.61 -25.21 -7.81
CA ALA A 62 9.59 -24.50 -8.63
C ALA A 62 9.18 -24.46 -10.11
N ASP A 63 8.78 -25.60 -10.66
CA ASP A 63 8.35 -25.69 -12.06
C ASP A 63 7.04 -24.92 -12.31
N ALA A 64 6.11 -24.92 -11.35
CA ALA A 64 4.86 -24.17 -11.47
C ALA A 64 5.13 -22.67 -11.54
N CYS A 65 6.00 -22.16 -10.67
CA CYS A 65 6.39 -20.75 -10.66
C CYS A 65 7.18 -20.38 -11.93
N GLU A 66 8.13 -21.23 -12.35
CA GLU A 66 8.92 -21.03 -13.58
C GLU A 66 8.04 -20.97 -14.83
N LEU A 67 7.10 -21.91 -14.97
CA LEU A 67 6.17 -21.93 -16.10
C LEU A 67 5.30 -20.68 -16.14
N CYS A 68 4.78 -20.26 -14.99
CA CYS A 68 3.94 -19.07 -14.89
C CYS A 68 4.74 -17.80 -15.23
N TYR A 69 5.97 -17.68 -14.70
CA TYR A 69 6.91 -16.59 -14.99
C TYR A 69 7.26 -16.51 -16.49
N SER A 70 7.81 -17.59 -17.05
CA SER A 70 8.30 -17.64 -18.44
C SER A 70 7.18 -17.39 -19.45
N THR A 71 5.99 -17.96 -19.21
CA THR A 71 4.82 -17.71 -20.07
C THR A 71 4.37 -16.26 -20.00
N SER A 72 4.29 -15.68 -18.79
CA SER A 72 3.91 -14.26 -18.62
C SER A 72 4.87 -13.35 -19.37
N LEU A 73 6.18 -13.58 -19.20
CA LEU A 73 7.21 -12.81 -19.87
C LEU A 73 7.11 -12.93 -21.40
N ALA A 74 6.92 -14.14 -21.93
CA ALA A 74 6.77 -14.36 -23.37
C ALA A 74 5.55 -13.63 -23.95
N LEU A 75 4.42 -13.63 -23.25
CA LEU A 75 3.22 -12.90 -23.67
C LEU A 75 3.43 -11.39 -23.64
N LEU A 76 4.08 -10.86 -22.61
CA LEU A 76 4.43 -9.43 -22.52
C LEU A 76 5.37 -9.02 -23.66
N GLN A 77 6.39 -9.81 -23.97
CA GLN A 77 7.32 -9.55 -25.07
C GLN A 77 6.61 -9.51 -26.45
N LYS A 78 5.47 -10.19 -26.60
CA LYS A 78 4.61 -10.15 -27.79
C LYS A 78 3.52 -9.08 -27.74
N GLY A 79 3.54 -8.18 -26.74
CA GLY A 79 2.56 -7.10 -26.59
C GLY A 79 1.19 -7.56 -26.08
N ARG A 80 1.05 -8.78 -25.56
CA ARG A 80 -0.21 -9.35 -25.09
C ARG A 80 -0.48 -9.03 -23.62
N VAL A 81 -0.56 -7.73 -23.33
CA VAL A 81 -0.65 -7.20 -21.96
C VAL A 81 -1.86 -7.75 -21.19
N SER A 82 -3.07 -7.59 -21.72
CA SER A 82 -4.31 -8.00 -21.04
C SER A 82 -4.32 -9.48 -20.62
N VAL A 83 -3.83 -10.35 -21.51
CA VAL A 83 -3.73 -11.80 -21.28
C VAL A 83 -2.62 -12.09 -20.27
N ALA A 84 -1.46 -11.44 -20.39
CA ALA A 84 -0.35 -11.61 -19.46
C ALA A 84 -0.71 -11.17 -18.04
N SER A 85 -1.46 -10.08 -17.84
CA SER A 85 -1.88 -9.60 -16.52
C SER A 85 -2.64 -10.66 -15.70
N GLN A 86 -3.39 -11.54 -16.36
CA GLN A 86 -4.07 -12.66 -15.69
C GLN A 86 -3.07 -13.72 -15.19
N LEU A 87 -2.02 -14.03 -15.96
CA LEU A 87 -0.96 -14.93 -15.51
C LEU A 87 -0.06 -14.30 -14.45
N LEU A 88 0.19 -12.98 -14.50
CA LEU A 88 0.91 -12.27 -13.44
C LEU A 88 0.18 -12.40 -12.10
N THR A 89 -1.14 -12.22 -12.12
CA THR A 89 -2.00 -12.41 -10.95
C THR A 89 -1.90 -13.85 -10.42
N LEU A 90 -1.95 -14.84 -11.33
CA LEU A 90 -1.76 -16.25 -10.98
C LEU A 90 -0.37 -16.52 -10.40
N LEU A 91 0.69 -15.92 -10.93
CA LEU A 91 2.06 -16.09 -10.42
C LEU A 91 2.15 -15.69 -8.95
N ALA A 92 1.59 -14.52 -8.58
CA ALA A 92 1.57 -14.07 -7.19
C ALA A 92 0.80 -15.04 -6.27
N GLU A 93 -0.30 -15.62 -6.75
CA GLU A 93 -1.05 -16.65 -6.02
C GLU A 93 -0.26 -17.93 -5.84
N VAL A 94 0.41 -18.41 -6.90
CA VAL A 94 1.21 -19.64 -6.88
C VAL A 94 2.40 -19.50 -5.94
N LEU A 95 3.10 -18.35 -5.95
CA LEU A 95 4.21 -18.07 -5.04
C LEU A 95 3.76 -18.19 -3.57
N ARG A 96 2.59 -17.66 -3.22
CA ARG A 96 2.01 -17.76 -1.87
C ARG A 96 1.52 -19.17 -1.54
N GLU A 97 0.75 -19.79 -2.43
CA GLU A 97 0.18 -21.14 -2.23
C GLU A 97 1.27 -22.20 -2.03
N THR A 98 2.39 -22.06 -2.75
CA THR A 98 3.53 -22.98 -2.66
C THR A 98 4.53 -22.61 -1.57
N ASN A 99 4.31 -21.54 -0.81
CA ASN A 99 5.23 -20.99 0.18
C ASN A 99 6.64 -20.76 -0.40
N THR A 100 6.71 -20.24 -1.64
CA THR A 100 7.99 -19.90 -2.26
C THR A 100 8.60 -18.70 -1.54
N GLU A 101 9.79 -18.89 -0.97
CA GLU A 101 10.53 -17.86 -0.24
C GLU A 101 10.86 -16.65 -1.12
N GLU A 102 10.89 -15.45 -0.53
CA GLU A 102 11.42 -14.27 -1.21
C GLU A 102 12.94 -14.40 -1.39
N THR A 103 13.36 -14.62 -2.64
CA THR A 103 14.78 -14.61 -3.03
C THR A 103 15.07 -13.45 -3.95
N GLU A 104 16.32 -13.01 -4.02
CA GLU A 104 16.71 -11.94 -4.96
C GLU A 104 16.55 -12.37 -6.43
N GLU A 105 16.54 -13.67 -6.71
CA GLU A 105 16.15 -14.16 -8.04
C GLU A 105 14.68 -13.81 -8.33
N TRP A 106 13.76 -14.09 -7.41
CA TRP A 106 12.34 -13.78 -7.61
C TRP A 106 12.03 -12.30 -7.64
N ILE A 107 12.72 -11.50 -6.83
CA ILE A 107 12.60 -10.04 -6.89
C ILE A 107 13.10 -9.52 -8.24
N THR A 108 14.24 -10.00 -8.73
CA THR A 108 14.75 -9.65 -10.06
C THR A 108 13.79 -10.06 -11.17
N ARG A 109 13.22 -11.27 -11.11
CA ARG A 109 12.18 -11.74 -12.06
C ARG A 109 10.94 -10.85 -12.03
N SER A 110 10.52 -10.39 -10.85
CA SER A 110 9.37 -9.49 -10.70
C SER A 110 9.65 -8.14 -11.36
N VAL A 111 10.86 -7.59 -11.17
CA VAL A 111 11.30 -6.36 -11.85
C VAL A 111 11.30 -6.55 -13.37
N THR A 112 11.84 -7.67 -13.87
CA THR A 112 11.83 -7.98 -15.31
C THR A 112 10.42 -8.06 -15.89
N LEU A 113 9.45 -8.63 -15.16
CA LEU A 113 8.05 -8.67 -15.59
C LEU A 113 7.42 -7.28 -15.64
N HIS A 114 7.70 -6.42 -14.65
CA HIS A 114 7.25 -5.02 -14.65
C HIS A 114 7.85 -4.26 -15.85
N GLU A 115 9.16 -4.35 -16.08
CA GLU A 115 9.82 -3.72 -17.23
C GLU A 115 9.25 -4.19 -18.57
N ALA A 116 9.01 -5.50 -18.70
CA ALA A 116 8.38 -6.07 -19.89
C ALA A 116 6.94 -5.58 -20.08
N HIS A 117 6.18 -5.42 -18.99
CA HIS A 117 4.82 -4.87 -19.03
C HIS A 117 4.82 -3.42 -19.47
N MET A 118 5.69 -2.59 -18.89
CA MET A 118 5.82 -1.17 -19.24
C MET A 118 6.20 -0.99 -20.71
N LYS A 119 7.16 -1.78 -21.21
CA LYS A 119 7.55 -1.79 -22.63
C LYS A 119 6.39 -2.23 -23.54
N ALA A 120 5.64 -3.25 -23.14
CA ALA A 120 4.50 -3.73 -23.91
C ALA A 120 3.36 -2.70 -23.97
N MET A 121 3.13 -1.98 -22.86
CA MET A 121 2.18 -0.87 -22.80
C MET A 121 2.58 0.28 -23.73
N GLU A 122 3.85 0.69 -23.74
CA GLU A 122 4.35 1.74 -24.65
C GLU A 122 4.19 1.37 -26.13
N GLY A 123 4.44 0.10 -26.48
CA GLY A 123 4.28 -0.38 -27.85
C GLY A 123 2.82 -0.45 -28.33
N THR A 124 1.85 -0.49 -27.42
CA THR A 124 0.42 -0.64 -27.74
C THR A 124 -0.42 0.60 -27.44
N SER A 125 0.09 1.56 -26.66
CA SER A 125 -0.68 2.70 -26.17
C SER A 125 -1.19 3.63 -27.27
N ALA A 126 -0.47 3.78 -28.39
CA ALA A 126 -0.88 4.71 -29.45
C ALA A 126 -2.19 4.32 -30.17
N ALA A 127 -2.52 3.03 -30.17
CA ALA A 127 -3.73 2.50 -30.83
C ALA A 127 -4.84 2.14 -29.82
N MET A 128 -4.57 2.26 -28.52
CA MET A 128 -5.44 1.78 -27.45
C MET A 128 -6.28 2.92 -26.86
N PRO A 129 -7.58 2.72 -26.59
CA PRO A 129 -8.40 3.72 -25.89
C PRO A 129 -7.83 4.05 -24.50
N SER A 130 -7.91 5.30 -24.07
CA SER A 130 -7.42 5.76 -22.75
C SER A 130 -7.96 4.90 -21.59
N GLN A 131 -9.25 4.56 -21.63
CA GLN A 131 -9.89 3.71 -20.62
C GLN A 131 -9.24 2.32 -20.51
N GLU A 132 -8.85 1.72 -21.64
CA GLU A 132 -8.19 0.42 -21.64
C GLU A 132 -6.76 0.53 -21.11
N ILE A 133 -6.05 1.62 -21.43
CA ILE A 133 -4.72 1.91 -20.85
C ILE A 133 -4.81 1.99 -19.33
N THR A 134 -5.73 2.79 -18.80
CA THR A 134 -5.96 2.94 -17.35
C THR A 134 -6.32 1.60 -16.71
N ARG A 135 -7.21 0.81 -17.34
CA ARG A 135 -7.58 -0.52 -16.85
C ARG A 135 -6.38 -1.45 -16.73
N LEU A 136 -5.52 -1.51 -17.76
CA LEU A 136 -4.32 -2.36 -17.74
C LEU A 136 -3.29 -1.89 -16.71
N GLN A 137 -3.09 -0.57 -16.57
CA GLN A 137 -2.23 -0.01 -15.53
C GLN A 137 -2.76 -0.34 -14.12
N ARG A 138 -4.07 -0.34 -13.89
CA ARG A 138 -4.67 -0.78 -12.62
C ARG A 138 -4.43 -2.27 -12.36
N LEU A 139 -4.55 -3.12 -13.38
CA LEU A 139 -4.22 -4.55 -13.23
C LEU A 139 -2.76 -4.79 -12.86
N GLU A 140 -1.83 -4.03 -13.45
CA GLU A 140 -0.41 -4.09 -13.06
C GLU A 140 -0.21 -3.65 -11.61
N ARG A 141 -0.83 -2.54 -11.19
CA ARG A 141 -0.77 -2.08 -9.79
C ARG A 141 -1.26 -3.16 -8.83
N ASP A 142 -2.40 -3.78 -9.13
CA ASP A 142 -3.00 -4.80 -8.28
C ASP A 142 -2.12 -6.06 -8.20
N TRP A 143 -1.48 -6.45 -9.31
CA TRP A 143 -0.46 -7.50 -9.30
C TRP A 143 0.74 -7.13 -8.44
N LEU A 144 1.29 -5.93 -8.59
CA LEU A 144 2.44 -5.47 -7.80
C LEU A 144 2.10 -5.45 -6.30
N LEU A 145 0.91 -5.01 -5.91
CA LEU A 145 0.45 -5.07 -4.51
C LEU A 145 0.39 -6.51 -3.97
N ARG A 146 -0.03 -7.48 -4.80
CA ARG A 146 0.01 -8.90 -4.43
C ARG A 146 1.43 -9.42 -4.28
N MET A 147 2.35 -9.00 -5.16
CA MET A 147 3.77 -9.32 -5.05
C MET A 147 4.40 -8.71 -3.79
N LEU A 148 4.04 -7.46 -3.46
CA LEU A 148 4.49 -6.84 -2.22
C LEU A 148 3.97 -7.58 -0.99
N GLN A 149 2.70 -7.99 -0.98
CA GLN A 149 2.15 -8.79 0.11
C GLN A 149 2.86 -10.15 0.23
N TRP A 150 3.11 -10.83 -0.88
CA TRP A 150 3.90 -12.07 -0.89
C TRP A 150 5.30 -11.84 -0.27
N SER A 151 5.99 -10.77 -0.68
CA SER A 151 7.31 -10.40 -0.16
C SER A 151 7.27 -10.05 1.34
N ALA A 152 6.19 -9.43 1.82
CA ALA A 152 6.01 -9.15 3.24
C ALA A 152 5.73 -10.42 4.07
N ASP A 153 4.98 -11.36 3.51
CA ASP A 153 4.59 -12.62 4.17
C ASP A 153 5.76 -13.63 4.23
N LEU A 154 6.52 -13.75 3.14
CA LEU A 154 7.53 -14.81 2.93
C LEU A 154 8.96 -14.27 2.77
N GLY A 155 9.17 -12.98 3.03
CA GLY A 155 10.47 -12.32 2.98
C GLY A 155 10.97 -11.83 4.33
N THR A 156 12.05 -11.06 4.28
CA THR A 156 12.76 -10.58 5.49
C THR A 156 12.33 -9.18 5.92
N VAL A 157 11.70 -8.43 5.02
CA VAL A 157 11.28 -7.05 5.26
C VAL A 157 9.82 -7.02 5.65
N LYS A 158 9.52 -6.51 6.85
CA LYS A 158 8.17 -6.48 7.44
C LYS A 158 7.09 -5.88 6.53
N PHE A 159 7.47 -4.86 5.75
CA PHE A 159 6.55 -4.17 4.85
C PHE A 159 6.72 -4.59 3.39
N GLY A 160 7.39 -5.72 3.13
CA GLY A 160 7.73 -6.19 1.81
C GLY A 160 9.00 -5.54 1.26
N ASN A 161 9.50 -6.12 0.17
CA ASN A 161 10.81 -5.78 -0.40
C ASN A 161 10.88 -4.32 -0.89
N ASN A 162 11.97 -3.61 -0.55
CA ASN A 162 12.15 -2.20 -0.90
C ASN A 162 12.14 -1.91 -2.41
N ARG A 163 12.58 -2.86 -3.26
CA ARG A 163 12.53 -2.70 -4.73
C ARG A 163 11.09 -2.77 -5.25
N LEU A 164 10.26 -3.64 -4.66
CA LEU A 164 8.83 -3.69 -5.00
C LEU A 164 8.10 -2.45 -4.51
N GLN A 165 8.44 -1.94 -3.32
CA GLN A 165 7.95 -0.66 -2.81
C GLN A 165 8.27 0.49 -3.77
N GLU A 166 9.51 0.58 -4.26
CA GLU A 166 9.94 1.59 -5.23
C GLU A 166 9.11 1.52 -6.52
N ILE A 167 8.97 0.32 -7.10
CA ILE A 167 8.19 0.09 -8.33
C ILE A 167 6.72 0.50 -8.15
N ILE A 168 6.07 0.08 -7.05
CA ILE A 168 4.67 0.45 -6.78
C ILE A 168 4.53 1.95 -6.62
N GLY A 169 5.47 2.59 -5.92
CA GLY A 169 5.46 4.04 -5.75
C GLY A 169 5.47 4.79 -7.08
N GLU A 170 6.42 4.43 -7.97
CA GLU A 170 6.50 4.98 -9.33
C GLU A 170 5.21 4.73 -10.13
N HIS A 171 4.70 3.50 -10.05
CA HIS A 171 3.54 3.09 -10.80
C HIS A 171 2.26 3.81 -10.37
N CYS A 172 2.05 3.97 -9.06
CA CYS A 172 0.93 4.74 -8.51
C CYS A 172 1.01 6.22 -8.93
N TRP A 173 2.20 6.84 -8.90
CA TRP A 173 2.38 8.21 -9.34
C TRP A 173 2.10 8.39 -10.85
N LYS A 174 2.61 7.46 -11.68
CA LYS A 174 2.34 7.42 -13.12
C LYS A 174 0.84 7.27 -13.39
N LEU A 175 0.17 6.34 -12.71
CA LEU A 175 -1.25 6.09 -12.88
C LEU A 175 -2.08 7.31 -12.46
N ALA A 176 -1.76 7.96 -11.34
CA ALA A 176 -2.40 9.21 -10.93
C ALA A 176 -2.27 10.29 -12.02
N SER A 177 -1.10 10.38 -12.65
CA SER A 177 -0.83 11.34 -13.73
C SER A 177 -1.56 11.02 -15.03
N ILE A 178 -1.88 9.75 -15.29
CA ILE A 178 -2.69 9.33 -16.44
C ILE A 178 -4.15 9.68 -16.15
N GLU A 179 -4.66 9.33 -14.97
CA GLU A 179 -6.07 9.56 -14.60
C GLU A 179 -6.39 11.05 -14.51
N ALA A 180 -5.49 11.87 -13.95
CA ALA A 180 -5.68 13.33 -13.86
C ALA A 180 -5.75 14.05 -15.23
N LYS A 181 -5.43 13.37 -16.34
CA LYS A 181 -5.56 13.92 -17.70
C LYS A 181 -6.90 13.57 -18.35
N ASP A 182 -7.66 12.65 -17.78
CA ASP A 182 -9.01 12.34 -18.25
C ASP A 182 -9.94 13.53 -17.92
N ALA A 183 -10.90 13.83 -18.79
CA ALA A 183 -11.80 14.96 -18.58
C ALA A 183 -12.79 14.70 -17.43
N ASP A 184 -13.17 13.44 -17.24
CA ASP A 184 -14.13 12.97 -16.24
C ASP A 184 -13.42 12.22 -15.11
N PHE A 185 -12.22 12.67 -14.72
CA PHE A 185 -11.43 11.98 -13.72
C PHE A 185 -12.03 12.08 -12.32
N ASP A 186 -11.81 11.02 -11.53
CA ASP A 186 -12.18 10.97 -10.12
C ASP A 186 -11.04 11.57 -9.28
N GLU A 187 -11.21 12.79 -8.80
CA GLU A 187 -10.24 13.50 -7.93
C GLU A 187 -9.88 12.69 -6.68
N GLU A 188 -10.83 11.91 -6.13
CA GLU A 188 -10.59 11.08 -4.97
C GLU A 188 -9.65 9.92 -5.31
N ALA A 189 -9.87 9.26 -6.45
CA ALA A 189 -9.01 8.17 -6.92
C ALA A 189 -7.58 8.65 -7.23
N VAL A 190 -7.44 9.84 -7.83
CA VAL A 190 -6.12 10.46 -8.07
C VAL A 190 -5.41 10.76 -6.75
N SER A 191 -6.13 11.34 -5.79
CA SER A 191 -5.59 11.63 -4.45
C SER A 191 -5.16 10.38 -3.69
N GLU A 192 -5.93 9.29 -3.83
CA GLU A 192 -5.58 7.97 -3.28
C GLU A 192 -4.27 7.45 -3.87
N LEU A 193 -4.14 7.44 -5.20
CA LEU A 193 -2.93 6.97 -5.88
C LEU A 193 -1.70 7.80 -5.51
N GLN A 194 -1.82 9.13 -5.39
CA GLN A 194 -0.71 9.98 -4.96
C GLN A 194 -0.32 9.73 -3.51
N CYS A 195 -1.30 9.50 -2.63
CA CYS A 195 -1.03 9.11 -1.24
C CYS A 195 -0.31 7.77 -1.17
N ASP A 196 -0.76 6.77 -1.93
CA ASP A 196 -0.12 5.45 -1.99
C ASP A 196 1.31 5.58 -2.53
N ALA A 197 1.51 6.37 -3.59
CA ALA A 197 2.82 6.58 -4.20
C ALA A 197 3.86 7.08 -3.18
N VAL A 198 3.55 8.14 -2.43
CA VAL A 198 4.49 8.68 -1.42
C VAL A 198 4.68 7.75 -0.23
N GLN A 199 3.68 6.93 0.11
CA GLN A 199 3.81 5.93 1.17
C GLN A 199 4.75 4.81 0.76
N HIS A 200 4.55 4.24 -0.42
CA HIS A 200 5.41 3.20 -0.97
C HIS A 200 6.85 3.72 -1.16
N MET A 201 7.02 4.94 -1.65
CA MET A 201 8.36 5.54 -1.82
C MET A 201 9.05 5.85 -0.48
N ALA A 202 8.29 6.18 0.57
CA ALA A 202 8.82 6.30 1.92
C ALA A 202 9.28 4.94 2.48
N LEU A 203 8.50 3.87 2.27
CA LEU A 203 8.86 2.50 2.67
C LEU A 203 10.01 1.93 1.84
N ALA A 204 10.21 2.41 0.61
CA ALA A 204 11.36 2.08 -0.24
C ALA A 204 12.66 2.76 0.21
N GLU A 205 12.63 3.63 1.23
CA GLU A 205 13.77 4.46 1.68
C GLU A 205 14.29 5.40 0.57
N LYS A 206 13.39 5.98 -0.22
CA LYS A 206 13.70 6.90 -1.34
C LYS A 206 13.09 8.30 -1.13
N PRO A 207 13.40 8.98 -0.02
CA PRO A 207 12.78 10.28 0.30
C PRO A 207 13.02 11.35 -0.78
N LEU A 208 14.16 11.31 -1.48
CA LEU A 208 14.46 12.29 -2.53
C LEU A 208 13.59 12.14 -3.78
N ARG A 209 13.11 10.93 -4.07
CA ARG A 209 12.19 10.71 -5.18
C ARG A 209 10.82 11.34 -4.93
N ILE A 210 10.37 11.32 -3.68
CA ILE A 210 9.17 12.07 -3.26
C ILE A 210 9.35 13.56 -3.56
N ILE A 211 10.54 14.13 -3.29
CA ILE A 211 10.81 15.55 -3.58
C ILE A 211 10.69 15.88 -5.06
N GLU A 212 11.15 15.00 -5.94
CA GLU A 212 11.01 15.20 -7.39
C GLU A 212 9.54 15.33 -7.79
N TRP A 213 8.66 14.49 -7.24
CA TRP A 213 7.22 14.57 -7.48
C TRP A 213 6.58 15.84 -6.90
N LEU A 214 6.97 16.23 -5.68
CA LEU A 214 6.38 17.40 -5.02
C LEU A 214 6.77 18.72 -5.70
N LYS A 215 7.87 18.77 -6.47
CA LYS A 215 8.26 19.95 -7.27
C LYS A 215 7.28 20.27 -8.38
N ASP A 216 6.66 19.25 -8.96
CA ASP A 216 5.77 19.39 -10.11
C ASP A 216 4.34 19.78 -9.68
N LEU A 217 4.05 19.76 -8.38
CA LEU A 217 2.76 20.17 -7.83
C LEU A 217 2.68 21.68 -7.59
N PRO A 218 1.48 22.28 -7.75
CA PRO A 218 1.28 23.71 -7.56
C PRO A 218 1.60 24.14 -6.13
N ALA A 219 2.07 25.39 -6.00
CA ALA A 219 2.24 26.01 -4.70
C ALA A 219 0.89 26.27 -4.00
N PRO A 220 0.86 26.32 -2.65
CA PRO A 220 -0.34 26.65 -1.91
C PRO A 220 -0.91 27.98 -2.34
N THR A 221 -2.22 27.98 -2.53
CA THR A 221 -3.02 29.17 -2.77
C THR A 221 -3.21 29.98 -1.49
N ASP A 222 -3.60 31.25 -1.62
CA ASP A 222 -3.90 32.09 -0.46
C ASP A 222 -5.08 31.56 0.38
N GLU A 223 -6.03 30.86 -0.27
CA GLU A 223 -7.16 30.24 0.42
C GLU A 223 -6.72 29.07 1.30
N GLU A 224 -5.88 28.18 0.76
CA GLU A 224 -5.29 27.04 1.50
C GLU A 224 -4.36 27.51 2.62
N MET A 225 -3.82 28.73 2.55
CA MET A 225 -2.96 29.30 3.58
C MET A 225 -3.72 30.15 4.61
N LYS A 226 -5.00 30.41 4.42
CA LYS A 226 -5.76 31.31 5.29
C LYS A 226 -5.97 30.70 6.67
N THR A 227 -5.75 31.47 7.73
CA THR A 227 -6.04 31.02 9.09
C THR A 227 -7.50 30.59 9.21
N GLY A 228 -7.70 29.35 9.63
CA GLY A 228 -9.04 28.78 9.76
C GLY A 228 -9.69 28.43 8.43
N HIS A 229 -8.90 28.15 7.39
CA HIS A 229 -9.38 27.55 6.14
C HIS A 229 -10.17 26.26 6.41
N THR A 230 -11.20 26.04 5.60
CA THR A 230 -12.04 24.83 5.65
C THR A 230 -11.76 23.91 4.47
N CYS A 231 -11.02 24.38 3.46
CA CYS A 231 -10.53 23.57 2.38
C CYS A 231 -9.39 22.65 2.85
N PRO A 232 -9.13 21.54 2.16
CA PRO A 232 -7.93 20.75 2.36
C PRO A 232 -6.66 21.60 2.21
N PRO A 233 -5.56 21.22 2.88
CA PRO A 233 -4.28 21.86 2.62
C PRO A 233 -3.82 21.56 1.20
N ALA A 234 -2.90 22.39 0.69
CA ALA A 234 -2.27 22.16 -0.60
C ALA A 234 -1.75 20.72 -0.71
N LEU A 235 -2.05 20.06 -1.83
CA LEU A 235 -1.76 18.64 -2.04
C LEU A 235 -0.30 18.29 -1.73
N ARG A 236 0.66 19.12 -2.17
CA ARG A 236 2.09 18.90 -1.93
C ARG A 236 2.46 18.89 -0.44
N ASP A 237 1.84 19.78 0.35
CA ASP A 237 2.08 19.93 1.79
C ASP A 237 1.45 18.74 2.56
N GLY A 238 0.29 18.27 2.08
CA GLY A 238 -0.37 17.08 2.62
C GLY A 238 0.39 15.78 2.35
N LEU A 239 0.89 15.60 1.13
CA LEU A 239 1.72 14.45 0.76
C LEU A 239 3.05 14.42 1.53
N LEU A 240 3.71 15.58 1.70
CA LEU A 240 4.88 15.71 2.59
C LEU A 240 4.56 15.22 4.01
N THR A 241 3.48 15.74 4.59
CA THR A 241 3.08 15.42 5.97
C THR A 241 2.83 13.93 6.14
N ARG A 242 2.14 13.30 5.17
CA ARG A 242 1.89 11.86 5.13
C ARG A 242 3.19 11.06 5.12
N ALA A 243 4.13 11.41 4.25
CA ALA A 243 5.42 10.73 4.15
C ALA A 243 6.26 10.89 5.44
N LEU A 244 6.31 12.09 6.02
CA LEU A 244 7.02 12.34 7.28
C LEU A 244 6.45 11.52 8.45
N LEU A 245 5.12 11.49 8.58
CA LEU A 245 4.45 10.70 9.61
C LEU A 245 4.71 9.20 9.43
N LEU A 246 4.67 8.69 8.19
CA LEU A 246 4.97 7.29 7.93
C LEU A 246 6.42 6.95 8.27
N LEU A 247 7.40 7.73 7.78
CA LEU A 247 8.82 7.53 8.06
C LEU A 247 9.12 7.54 9.56
N ALA A 248 8.55 8.51 10.28
CA ALA A 248 8.66 8.55 11.74
C ALA A 248 8.02 7.32 12.40
N ALA A 249 6.84 6.90 11.94
CA ALA A 249 6.12 5.74 12.47
C ALA A 249 6.81 4.39 12.17
N VAL A 250 7.72 4.32 11.20
CA VAL A 250 8.58 3.16 10.94
C VAL A 250 10.00 3.34 11.44
N GLU A 251 10.23 4.29 12.35
CA GLU A 251 11.51 4.52 13.02
C GLU A 251 12.65 4.99 12.08
N ASN A 252 12.29 5.52 10.90
CA ASN A 252 13.25 6.04 9.92
C ASN A 252 13.36 7.58 9.99
N LEU A 253 13.92 8.08 11.10
CA LEU A 253 14.16 9.52 11.28
C LEU A 253 15.25 10.07 10.35
N ARG A 254 16.16 9.20 9.85
CA ARG A 254 17.20 9.58 8.87
C ARG A 254 16.53 10.12 7.61
N ASP A 255 15.64 9.34 7.03
CA ASP A 255 15.01 9.68 5.76
C ASP A 255 13.91 10.73 5.94
N ALA A 256 13.22 10.76 7.09
CA ALA A 256 12.29 11.82 7.43
C ALA A 256 12.99 13.20 7.46
N ASN A 257 14.18 13.27 8.07
CA ASN A 257 14.99 14.48 8.06
C ASN A 257 15.49 14.85 6.67
N ALA A 258 15.96 13.87 5.89
CA ALA A 258 16.41 14.11 4.52
C ALA A 258 15.27 14.67 3.65
N LEU A 259 14.07 14.07 3.75
CA LEU A 259 12.86 14.53 3.07
C LEU A 259 12.52 15.96 3.46
N LEU A 260 12.42 16.26 4.76
CA LEU A 260 12.05 17.59 5.23
C LEU A 260 13.05 18.66 4.78
N ARG A 261 14.36 18.39 4.91
CA ARG A 261 15.40 19.35 4.50
C ARG A 261 15.38 19.58 2.99
N ALA A 262 15.21 18.52 2.20
CA ALA A 262 15.13 18.64 0.76
C ALA A 262 13.85 19.37 0.30
N PHE A 263 12.71 19.15 0.97
CA PHE A 263 11.49 19.90 0.71
C PHE A 263 11.68 21.40 0.95
N LEU A 264 12.21 21.78 2.12
CA LEU A 264 12.44 23.19 2.48
C LEU A 264 13.45 23.87 1.54
N ALA A 265 14.40 23.11 0.99
CA ALA A 265 15.43 23.65 0.11
C ALA A 265 15.01 23.72 -1.37
N GLN A 266 14.10 22.85 -1.82
CA GLN A 266 13.87 22.63 -3.26
C GLN A 266 12.42 22.76 -3.71
N VAL A 267 11.45 22.66 -2.81
CA VAL A 267 10.00 22.67 -3.12
C VAL A 267 9.32 23.85 -2.47
N GLU A 268 9.68 24.13 -1.22
CA GLU A 268 9.12 25.25 -0.48
C GLU A 268 9.58 26.56 -1.11
N THR A 269 8.62 27.34 -1.58
CA THR A 269 8.85 28.63 -2.23
C THR A 269 8.74 29.79 -1.24
N ARG A 270 8.19 29.53 -0.05
CA ARG A 270 7.99 30.51 1.03
C ARG A 270 9.24 30.57 1.92
N ASP A 271 9.59 31.75 2.43
CA ASP A 271 10.73 31.87 3.33
C ASP A 271 10.46 31.21 4.68
N VAL A 272 11.40 30.39 5.18
CA VAL A 272 11.22 29.63 6.42
C VAL A 272 11.01 30.54 7.64
N LYS A 273 11.61 31.74 7.67
CA LYS A 273 11.39 32.70 8.77
C LYS A 273 10.01 33.32 8.66
N GLU A 274 9.50 33.57 7.46
CA GLU A 274 8.13 34.01 7.25
C GLU A 274 7.13 32.93 7.71
N LEU A 275 7.35 31.66 7.36
CA LEU A 275 6.50 30.55 7.83
C LEU A 275 6.50 30.43 9.35
N ALA A 276 7.67 30.53 9.97
CA ALA A 276 7.80 30.51 11.42
C ALA A 276 7.10 31.72 12.07
N THR A 277 7.26 32.91 11.50
CA THR A 277 6.62 34.14 11.99
C THR A 277 5.12 34.03 11.88
N SER A 278 4.59 33.65 10.72
CA SER A 278 3.17 33.43 10.45
C SER A 278 2.52 32.42 11.40
N TYR A 279 3.21 31.31 11.67
CA TYR A 279 2.72 30.33 12.64
C TYR A 279 2.63 30.88 14.07
N THR A 280 3.59 31.73 14.48
CA THR A 280 3.64 32.30 15.83
C THR A 280 2.79 33.56 16.01
N SER A 281 2.71 34.39 14.97
CA SER A 281 2.00 35.66 14.93
C SER A 281 0.82 35.50 13.97
N LYS A 282 -0.38 35.35 14.54
CA LYS A 282 -1.63 35.22 13.77
C LYS A 282 -2.09 36.55 13.12
N GLU A 283 -1.24 37.57 13.14
CA GLU A 283 -1.54 38.93 12.65
C GLU A 283 -1.62 39.00 11.13
N ASP A 284 -0.90 38.13 10.42
CA ASP A 284 -0.90 38.06 8.96
C ASP A 284 -2.09 37.29 8.37
N GLY A 285 -2.91 36.68 9.24
CA GLY A 285 -4.06 35.88 8.86
C GLY A 285 -3.69 34.59 8.11
N LYS A 286 -2.43 34.14 8.14
CA LYS A 286 -1.95 32.93 7.47
C LYS A 286 -1.64 31.80 8.48
N ALA A 287 -1.72 30.56 8.01
CA ALA A 287 -1.44 29.37 8.80
C ALA A 287 -0.69 28.33 7.96
N PRO A 288 0.62 28.50 7.69
CA PRO A 288 1.43 27.53 6.96
C PRO A 288 1.72 26.29 7.82
N SER A 289 0.70 25.45 7.99
CA SER A 289 0.65 24.48 9.07
C SER A 289 1.60 23.30 8.85
N HIS A 290 1.66 22.76 7.64
CA HIS A 290 2.29 21.47 7.37
C HIS A 290 3.84 21.48 7.37
N PRO A 291 4.56 22.39 6.68
CA PRO A 291 6.01 22.44 6.77
C PRO A 291 6.50 22.74 8.20
N MET A 292 5.79 23.63 8.91
CA MET A 292 6.09 23.96 10.30
C MET A 292 5.80 22.78 11.24
N PHE A 293 4.70 22.07 11.04
CA PHE A 293 4.40 20.83 11.73
C PHE A 293 5.53 19.81 11.56
N GLY A 294 5.99 19.59 10.32
CA GLY A 294 7.11 18.69 10.02
C GLY A 294 8.39 19.08 10.77
N CYS A 295 8.75 20.37 10.74
CA CYS A 295 9.91 20.90 11.46
C CYS A 295 9.82 20.69 12.97
N MET A 296 8.66 20.95 13.57
CA MET A 296 8.45 20.77 14.99
C MET A 296 8.43 19.28 15.37
N LEU A 297 7.78 18.44 14.56
CA LEU A 297 7.72 17.01 14.76
C LEU A 297 9.13 16.42 14.80
N MET A 298 9.95 16.66 13.77
CA MET A 298 11.33 16.12 13.73
C MET A 298 12.14 16.56 14.96
N ARG A 299 12.07 17.84 15.33
CA ARG A 299 12.75 18.35 16.55
C ARG A 299 12.25 17.74 17.85
N VAL A 300 10.98 17.34 17.91
CA VAL A 300 10.40 16.69 19.09
C VAL A 300 10.84 15.23 19.16
N LEU A 301 10.89 14.53 18.01
CA LEU A 301 11.30 13.12 17.90
C LEU A 301 12.81 12.90 18.08
N GLU A 302 13.65 13.87 17.71
CA GLU A 302 15.10 13.81 17.92
C GLU A 302 15.53 14.03 19.38
N LYS A 303 14.61 14.48 20.23
CA LYS A 303 14.85 14.67 21.65
C LYS A 303 14.59 13.38 22.42
N ASP A 304 14.74 13.44 23.74
CA ASP A 304 14.47 12.29 24.62
C ASP A 304 12.97 12.06 24.87
N ALA A 305 12.65 10.91 25.47
CA ALA A 305 11.27 10.51 25.77
C ALA A 305 10.51 11.49 26.70
N ARG A 306 11.20 12.42 27.39
CA ARG A 306 10.57 13.41 28.29
C ARG A 306 9.85 14.50 27.51
N THR A 307 10.02 14.59 26.19
CA THR A 307 9.29 15.54 25.34
C THR A 307 7.90 15.05 24.92
N GLY A 308 7.41 13.93 25.45
CA GLY A 308 6.03 13.45 25.23
C GLY A 308 4.93 14.51 25.41
N PRO A 309 5.00 15.41 26.41
CA PRO A 309 4.07 16.53 26.52
C PRO A 309 4.12 17.51 25.33
N LEU A 310 5.30 17.76 24.76
CA LEU A 310 5.46 18.59 23.56
C LEU A 310 4.86 17.89 22.33
N PHE A 311 5.04 16.58 22.19
CA PHE A 311 4.39 15.82 21.13
C PHE A 311 2.86 15.88 21.24
N SER A 312 2.32 15.69 22.44
CA SER A 312 0.87 15.77 22.69
C SER A 312 0.32 17.17 22.44
N TRP A 313 1.07 18.21 22.82
CA TRP A 313 0.74 19.58 22.48
C TRP A 313 0.74 19.79 20.97
N LEU A 314 1.76 19.30 20.26
CA LEU A 314 1.88 19.41 18.80
C LEU A 314 0.67 18.76 18.10
N MET A 315 0.33 17.53 18.46
CA MET A 315 -0.83 16.82 17.87
C MET A 315 -2.14 17.56 18.12
N ARG A 316 -2.32 18.17 19.30
CA ARG A 316 -3.51 18.96 19.62
C ARG A 316 -3.56 20.26 18.82
N SER A 317 -2.43 20.96 18.72
CA SER A 317 -2.32 22.24 18.02
C SER A 317 -2.58 22.11 16.52
N PHE A 318 -2.18 20.99 15.92
CA PHE A 318 -2.35 20.72 14.49
C PHE A 318 -3.50 19.77 14.18
N LYS A 319 -4.36 19.43 15.16
CA LYS A 319 -5.43 18.45 14.97
C LYS A 319 -6.33 18.80 13.78
N ARG A 320 -6.80 20.03 13.70
CA ARG A 320 -7.67 20.50 12.61
C ARG A 320 -7.03 20.29 11.24
N GLU A 321 -5.76 20.67 11.11
CA GLU A 321 -4.99 20.57 9.87
C GLU A 321 -4.79 19.11 9.45
N LEU A 322 -4.49 18.25 10.42
CA LEU A 322 -4.36 16.81 10.17
C LEU A 322 -5.69 16.14 9.84
N ASP A 323 -6.80 16.62 10.41
CA ASP A 323 -8.15 16.11 10.14
C ASP A 323 -8.65 16.50 8.72
N LEU A 324 -8.11 17.57 8.13
CA LEU A 324 -8.43 18.03 6.77
C LEU A 324 -7.64 17.29 5.67
N LEU A 325 -6.62 16.51 6.03
CA LEU A 325 -5.88 15.70 5.08
C LEU A 325 -6.73 14.55 4.54
N TYR A 326 -6.50 14.18 3.28
CA TYR A 326 -7.11 12.99 2.68
C TYR A 326 -6.90 11.76 3.56
N LYS A 327 -7.95 10.95 3.83
CA LYS A 327 -7.93 9.78 4.73
C LYS A 327 -7.22 10.06 6.07
N PRO A 328 -7.77 10.92 6.94
CA PRO A 328 -7.10 11.36 8.18
C PRO A 328 -6.91 10.22 9.18
N GLN A 329 -7.75 9.18 9.13
CA GLN A 329 -7.66 8.01 10.02
C GLN A 329 -6.34 7.25 9.90
N ALA A 330 -5.79 7.13 8.67
CA ALA A 330 -4.48 6.52 8.48
C ALA A 330 -3.37 7.31 9.18
N LEU A 331 -3.46 8.65 9.12
CA LEU A 331 -2.50 9.56 9.75
C LEU A 331 -2.60 9.52 11.28
N HIS A 332 -3.81 9.43 11.84
CA HIS A 332 -4.00 9.20 13.27
C HIS A 332 -3.37 7.88 13.74
N GLY A 333 -3.42 6.85 12.89
CA GLY A 333 -2.69 5.59 13.11
C GLY A 333 -1.18 5.81 13.24
N PHE A 334 -0.59 6.60 12.32
CA PHE A 334 0.83 6.96 12.39
C PHE A 334 1.16 7.79 13.63
N CYS A 335 0.38 8.83 13.94
CA CYS A 335 0.59 9.66 15.14
C CYS A 335 0.51 8.82 16.42
N SER A 336 -0.43 7.89 16.51
CA SER A 336 -0.55 6.98 17.66
C SER A 336 0.66 6.06 17.78
N LYS A 337 1.15 5.52 16.67
CA LYS A 337 2.35 4.69 16.62
C LYS A 337 3.60 5.47 17.02
N ILE A 338 3.76 6.70 16.53
CA ILE A 338 4.84 7.62 16.93
C ILE A 338 4.79 7.89 18.44
N GLY A 339 3.61 8.26 18.97
CA GLY A 339 3.42 8.50 20.40
C GLY A 339 3.85 7.32 21.27
N LYS A 340 3.50 6.10 20.84
CA LYS A 340 3.88 4.87 21.51
C LYS A 340 5.38 4.60 21.45
N ILE A 341 5.99 4.71 20.26
CA ILE A 341 7.41 4.36 20.04
C ILE A 341 8.35 5.33 20.75
N TYR A 342 8.17 6.64 20.56
CA TYR A 342 9.14 7.64 21.03
C TYR A 342 8.87 8.13 22.44
N PHE A 343 7.61 8.06 22.91
CA PHE A 343 7.19 8.69 24.17
C PHE A 343 6.42 7.76 25.12
N ASN A 344 6.25 6.48 24.75
CA ASN A 344 5.46 5.51 25.52
C ASN A 344 4.03 5.99 25.83
N ILE A 345 3.46 6.82 24.96
CA ILE A 345 2.07 7.27 25.07
C ILE A 345 1.19 6.12 24.60
N GLN A 346 0.34 5.60 25.49
CA GLN A 346 -0.59 4.55 25.13
C GLN A 346 -1.65 5.11 24.18
N PRO A 347 -1.95 4.42 23.05
CA PRO A 347 -3.01 4.84 22.16
C PRO A 347 -4.36 4.83 22.92
N PRO A 348 -5.30 5.71 22.54
CA PRO A 348 -6.66 5.63 23.07
C PRO A 348 -7.21 4.21 22.88
N PRO A 349 -7.96 3.65 23.84
CA PRO A 349 -8.51 2.32 23.69
C PRO A 349 -9.43 2.28 22.46
N ASN A 350 -9.28 1.26 21.61
CA ASN A 350 -10.16 1.06 20.46
C ASN A 350 -11.59 0.78 20.96
N MET A 351 -12.61 1.44 20.42
CA MET A 351 -14.01 1.21 20.77
C MET A 351 -14.41 -0.27 20.62
N LEU A 352 -13.87 -0.99 19.64
CA LEU A 352 -14.06 -2.44 19.50
C LEU A 352 -13.51 -3.22 20.70
N SER A 353 -12.30 -2.88 21.16
CA SER A 353 -11.72 -3.49 22.37
C SER A 353 -12.49 -3.12 23.64
N MET A 354 -13.11 -1.94 23.69
CA MET A 354 -13.99 -1.57 24.81
C MET A 354 -15.30 -2.37 24.78
N VAL A 355 -15.92 -2.56 23.61
CA VAL A 355 -17.14 -3.37 23.45
C VAL A 355 -16.88 -4.84 23.73
N GLU A 356 -15.76 -5.40 23.26
CA GLU A 356 -15.35 -6.77 23.57
C GLU A 356 -15.05 -6.95 25.07
N ASN A 357 -14.41 -5.98 25.72
CA ASN A 357 -14.18 -6.02 27.17
C ASN A 357 -15.48 -5.85 27.98
N MET A 358 -16.43 -5.02 27.50
CA MET A 358 -17.75 -4.92 28.11
C MET A 358 -18.57 -6.19 27.92
N MET A 359 -18.56 -6.80 26.74
CA MET A 359 -19.20 -8.10 26.49
C MET A 359 -18.52 -9.23 27.25
N GLY A 360 -17.20 -9.18 27.44
CA GLY A 360 -16.45 -10.11 28.29
C GLY A 360 -16.81 -9.97 29.78
N MET A 361 -17.02 -8.75 30.26
CA MET A 361 -17.50 -8.49 31.64
C MET A 361 -18.98 -8.80 31.83
N MET A 362 -19.81 -8.66 30.79
CA MET A 362 -21.25 -8.92 30.87
C MET A 362 -21.62 -10.38 30.53
N GLY A 363 -20.77 -11.09 29.77
CA GLY A 363 -20.97 -12.47 29.34
C GLY A 363 -20.08 -13.51 30.06
N GLY A 364 -19.11 -13.08 30.87
CA GLY A 364 -18.13 -13.95 31.53
C GLY A 364 -18.27 -14.11 33.05
N GLY A 365 -19.34 -13.62 33.67
CA GLY A 365 -19.58 -13.71 35.11
C GLY A 365 -20.67 -14.72 35.45
N GLY A 366 -20.29 -15.97 35.66
CA GLY A 366 -21.17 -17.07 36.08
C GLY A 366 -21.96 -16.73 37.35
N MET A 367 -23.26 -16.47 37.17
CA MET A 367 -24.27 -16.43 38.22
C MET A 367 -24.69 -17.87 38.57
N GLY A 368 -23.79 -18.56 39.27
CA GLY A 368 -24.08 -19.75 40.05
C GLY A 368 -23.94 -19.43 41.53
N GLY A 369 -24.96 -18.83 42.15
CA GLY A 369 -24.95 -18.62 43.60
C GLY A 369 -25.83 -17.48 44.10
N LEU A 370 -27.09 -17.81 44.38
CA LEU A 370 -27.88 -17.36 45.54
C LEU A 370 -27.65 -15.93 46.10
N GLY A 371 -28.63 -15.06 45.84
CA GLY A 371 -29.15 -14.16 46.89
C GLY A 371 -29.00 -12.66 46.65
N GLY A 372 -30.12 -11.98 46.38
CA GLY A 372 -30.33 -10.58 46.76
C GLY A 372 -30.55 -9.58 45.61
N PRO A 373 -31.70 -8.88 45.55
CA PRO A 373 -31.89 -7.73 44.66
C PRO A 373 -31.17 -6.51 45.24
N GLY A 374 -29.90 -6.32 44.85
CA GLY A 374 -29.02 -5.26 45.34
C GLY A 374 -28.55 -4.33 44.22
N GLY A 375 -29.24 -3.19 44.10
CA GLY A 375 -28.70 -1.87 43.71
C GLY A 375 -27.69 -1.76 42.58
N ILE A 376 -28.16 -1.37 41.39
CA ILE A 376 -27.33 -0.66 40.42
C ILE A 376 -26.79 0.61 41.11
N ASN A 377 -25.47 0.76 41.17
CA ASN A 377 -24.80 1.90 41.79
C ASN A 377 -25.25 3.21 41.10
N PRO A 378 -25.93 4.13 41.82
CA PRO A 378 -26.44 5.38 41.25
C PRO A 378 -25.35 6.25 40.59
N ALA A 379 -24.12 6.18 41.08
CA ALA A 379 -22.98 6.92 40.52
C ALA A 379 -22.63 6.45 39.10
N MET A 380 -22.81 5.17 38.80
CA MET A 380 -22.56 4.61 37.47
C MET A 380 -23.65 5.05 36.48
N MET A 381 -24.90 5.10 36.92
CA MET A 381 -26.02 5.57 36.10
C MET A 381 -25.89 7.08 35.79
N GLN A 382 -25.37 7.86 36.73
CA GLN A 382 -25.14 9.29 36.57
C GLN A 382 -23.97 9.61 35.63
N ALA A 383 -22.90 8.81 35.67
CA ALA A 383 -21.79 8.93 34.72
C ALA A 383 -22.22 8.57 33.28
N LEU A 384 -23.05 7.53 33.13
CA LEU A 384 -23.58 7.13 31.82
C LEU A 384 -24.51 8.20 31.23
N ALA A 385 -25.36 8.81 32.06
CA ALA A 385 -26.27 9.88 31.64
C ALA A 385 -25.50 11.16 31.25
N ALA A 386 -24.41 11.49 31.96
CA ALA A 386 -23.57 12.64 31.63
C ALA A 386 -22.84 12.45 30.28
N GLN A 387 -22.38 11.23 29.99
CA GLN A 387 -21.65 10.92 28.77
C GLN A 387 -22.56 10.90 27.54
N MET A 388 -23.80 10.41 27.66
CA MET A 388 -24.79 10.50 26.56
C MET A 388 -25.21 11.94 26.26
N LYS A 389 -25.20 12.82 27.26
CA LYS A 389 -25.53 14.24 27.06
C LYS A 389 -24.40 15.04 26.39
N GLN A 390 -23.15 14.56 26.46
CA GLN A 390 -21.99 15.19 25.81
C GLN A 390 -21.69 14.65 24.41
N GLY A 391 -22.26 13.51 24.02
CA GLY A 391 -22.10 12.91 22.69
C GLY A 391 -23.12 13.35 21.65
N GLY A 392 -23.94 14.37 21.95
CA GLY A 392 -24.98 14.89 21.06
C GLY A 392 -24.74 16.34 20.67
N MET A 393 -23.79 16.56 19.75
CA MET A 393 -23.85 17.49 18.62
C MET A 393 -22.58 17.35 17.77
#